data_AF-A0A848Z465-F1
#
_entry.id   AF-A0A848Z465-F1
#
_cell.length_a   1.000
_cell.length_b   1.000
_cell.length_c   1.000
_cell.angle_alpha   90.00
_cell.angle_beta   90.00
_cell.angle_gamma   90.00
#
_symmetry.space_group_name_H-M   'P 1'
#
loop_
_entity.id
_entity.type
_entity.pdbx_description
1 polymer ?
#
loop_
_entity_poly.entity_id
_entity_poly.type
_entity_poly.pdbx_seq_one_letter_code
_entity_poly.pdbx_strand_id
1 'polypeptide(L)'
;LGPRGLMPNPKLGTVTPDVTAAVQSAKAGSVEFRAEKAGIVHAGIGKASFSDDAIAENVRAFVGAIMRAKPSGAKGTYLQRVAISSTMGPSLKLDVGPLSTEAGEASA
;
A
#
# COMPACT_ATOMS: atom_id res chain seq x y z
N LEU A 1 -2.32 -25.35 1.12
CA LEU A 1 -2.44 -24.10 1.91
C LEU A 1 -1.10 -23.38 2.08
N GLY A 2 0.05 -24.07 2.23
CA GLY A 2 1.39 -23.44 2.33
C GLY A 2 1.90 -22.70 1.08
N PRO A 3 1.92 -23.30 -0.13
CA PRO A 3 2.56 -22.68 -1.30
C PRO A 3 1.66 -21.69 -2.08
N ARG A 4 0.36 -21.61 -1.74
CA ARG A 4 -0.59 -20.69 -2.41
C ARG A 4 -0.81 -19.38 -1.67
N GLY A 5 -0.07 -19.12 -0.58
CA GLY A 5 -0.20 -17.88 0.21
C GLY A 5 -1.55 -17.68 0.93
N LEU A 6 -2.50 -18.60 0.77
CA LEU A 6 -3.87 -18.55 1.32
C LEU A 6 -3.95 -19.00 2.80
N MET A 7 -2.82 -19.11 3.49
CA MET A 7 -2.80 -19.50 4.89
C MET A 7 -3.18 -18.29 5.75
N PRO A 8 -4.22 -18.37 6.61
CA PRO A 8 -4.61 -17.26 7.48
C PRO A 8 -3.45 -16.85 8.37
N ASN A 9 -3.13 -15.56 8.42
CA ASN A 9 -2.00 -15.02 9.17
C ASN A 9 -2.51 -13.98 10.19
N PRO A 10 -2.19 -14.13 11.48
CA PRO A 10 -2.59 -13.15 12.51
C PRO A 10 -2.05 -11.74 12.26
N LYS A 11 -0.88 -11.61 11.62
CA LYS A 11 -0.32 -10.29 11.25
C LYS A 11 -1.14 -9.58 10.17
N LEU A 12 -1.94 -10.32 9.42
CA LEU A 12 -2.79 -9.82 8.34
C LEU A 12 -4.22 -9.51 8.83
N GLY A 13 -4.51 -9.68 10.13
CA GLY A 13 -5.85 -9.47 10.67
C GLY A 13 -6.90 -10.48 10.16
N THR A 14 -6.50 -11.48 9.37
CA THR A 14 -7.39 -12.56 8.91
C THR A 14 -7.72 -13.57 10.02
N VAL A 15 -7.06 -13.46 11.18
CA VAL A 15 -7.33 -14.24 12.38
C VAL A 15 -7.74 -13.26 13.48
N THR A 16 -8.99 -12.81 13.44
CA THR A 16 -9.60 -11.88 14.40
C THR A 16 -10.87 -12.48 15.01
N PRO A 17 -11.23 -12.08 16.24
CA PRO A 17 -12.52 -12.46 16.84
C PRO A 17 -13.71 -11.82 16.12
N ASP A 18 -13.49 -10.66 15.47
CA ASP A 18 -14.49 -10.03 14.61
C ASP A 18 -14.32 -10.49 13.15
N VAL A 19 -15.16 -11.44 12.76
CA VAL A 19 -15.21 -12.04 11.42
C VAL A 19 -15.95 -11.12 10.44
N THR A 20 -16.88 -10.29 10.92
CA THR A 20 -17.72 -9.45 10.05
C THR A 20 -16.92 -8.32 9.42
N ALA A 21 -16.12 -7.61 10.23
CA ALA A 21 -15.23 -6.56 9.74
C ALA A 21 -14.13 -7.12 8.82
N ALA A 22 -13.57 -8.29 9.15
CA ALA A 22 -12.53 -8.94 8.36
C ALA A 22 -13.04 -9.39 6.96
N VAL A 23 -14.28 -9.88 6.87
CA VAL A 23 -14.87 -10.25 5.58
C VAL A 23 -15.20 -9.02 4.73
N GLN A 24 -15.67 -7.93 5.36
CA GLN A 24 -15.94 -6.68 4.64
C GLN A 24 -14.66 -6.03 4.11
N SER A 25 -13.60 -5.98 4.92
CA SER A 25 -12.30 -5.42 4.51
C SER A 25 -11.59 -6.29 3.45
N ALA A 26 -11.75 -7.61 3.51
CA ALA A 26 -11.27 -8.51 2.46
C ALA A 26 -12.05 -8.31 1.14
N LYS A 27 -13.38 -8.15 1.21
CA LYS A 27 -14.22 -7.88 0.02
C LYS A 27 -13.96 -6.50 -0.58
N ALA A 28 -13.62 -5.51 0.23
CA ALA A 28 -13.27 -4.17 -0.21
C ALA A 28 -11.94 -4.10 -0.99
N GLY A 29 -11.23 -5.22 -1.14
CA GLY A 29 -10.00 -5.27 -1.94
C GLY A 29 -8.79 -4.73 -1.19
N SER A 30 -8.69 -5.02 0.11
CA SER A 30 -7.50 -4.68 0.91
C SER A 30 -6.22 -5.19 0.23
N VAL A 31 -5.29 -4.27 -0.02
CA VAL A 31 -3.99 -4.58 -0.60
C VAL A 31 -2.96 -4.68 0.51
N GLU A 32 -2.44 -5.89 0.70
CA GLU A 32 -1.37 -6.14 1.64
C GLU A 32 -0.02 -5.80 1.02
N PHE A 33 0.81 -5.09 1.77
CA PHE A 33 2.17 -4.78 1.36
C PHE A 33 3.16 -5.24 2.43
N ARG A 34 4.27 -5.81 1.97
CA ARG A 34 5.36 -6.26 2.83
C ARG A 34 6.67 -5.70 2.29
N ALA A 35 7.52 -5.22 3.19
CA ALA A 35 8.88 -4.85 2.83
C ALA A 35 9.72 -6.11 2.57
N GLU A 36 10.43 -6.11 1.45
CA GLU A 36 11.43 -7.11 1.13
C GLU A 36 12.73 -6.85 1.91
N LYS A 37 13.68 -7.79 1.85
CA LYS A 37 14.98 -7.69 2.55
C LYS A 37 15.79 -6.46 2.10
N ALA A 38 15.58 -5.99 0.87
CA ALA A 38 16.21 -4.79 0.33
C ALA A 38 15.55 -3.47 0.82
N GLY A 39 14.50 -3.54 1.64
CA GLY A 39 13.75 -2.37 2.11
C GLY A 39 12.82 -1.76 1.07
N ILE A 40 12.53 -2.49 -0.02
CA ILE A 40 11.60 -2.09 -1.07
C ILE A 40 10.23 -2.66 -0.76
N VAL A 41 9.18 -1.86 -1.00
CA VAL A 41 7.78 -2.28 -0.86
C VAL A 41 7.15 -2.29 -2.24
N HIS A 42 6.54 -3.43 -2.59
CA HIS A 42 5.77 -3.59 -3.82
C HIS A 42 4.29 -3.77 -3.46
N ALA A 43 3.41 -3.05 -4.14
CA ALA A 43 1.96 -3.20 -4.02
C ALA A 43 1.28 -2.93 -5.36
N GLY A 44 0.20 -3.66 -5.64
CA GLY A 44 -0.65 -3.41 -6.79
C GLY A 44 -1.63 -2.28 -6.47
N ILE A 45 -1.48 -1.14 -7.16
CA ILE A 45 -2.30 0.07 -6.91
C ILE A 45 -3.59 0.07 -7.73
N GLY A 46 -3.68 -0.77 -8.76
CA GLY A 46 -4.86 -0.90 -9.60
C GLY A 46 -4.60 -1.67 -10.89
N LYS A 47 -5.56 -1.59 -11.82
CA LYS A 47 -5.44 -2.09 -13.19
C LYS A 47 -5.43 -0.92 -14.17
N ALA A 48 -4.87 -1.13 -15.36
CA ALA A 48 -4.87 -0.14 -16.44
C ALA A 48 -6.28 0.26 -16.92
N SER A 49 -7.31 -0.51 -16.55
CA SER A 49 -8.71 -0.22 -16.88
C SER A 49 -9.40 0.74 -15.90
N PHE A 50 -8.71 1.21 -14.86
CA PHE A 50 -9.26 2.18 -13.91
C PHE A 50 -9.13 3.60 -14.47
N SER A 51 -9.96 4.52 -13.99
CA SER A 51 -9.81 5.94 -14.32
C SER A 51 -8.55 6.52 -13.69
N ASP A 52 -8.01 7.56 -14.32
CA ASP A 52 -6.81 8.24 -13.86
C ASP A 52 -6.98 8.79 -12.42
N ASP A 53 -8.16 9.31 -12.09
CA ASP A 53 -8.49 9.82 -10.76
C ASP A 53 -8.44 8.72 -9.69
N ALA A 54 -9.00 7.54 -9.99
CA ALA A 54 -8.99 6.41 -9.06
C ALA A 54 -7.56 5.88 -8.82
N ILE A 55 -6.71 5.89 -9.85
CA ILE A 55 -5.30 5.52 -9.70
C ILE A 55 -4.58 6.56 -8.84
N ALA A 56 -4.82 7.86 -9.06
CA ALA A 56 -4.21 8.92 -8.28
C ALA A 56 -4.60 8.84 -6.78
N GLU A 57 -5.88 8.62 -6.48
CA GLU A 57 -6.36 8.42 -5.11
C GLU A 57 -5.71 7.20 -4.44
N ASN A 58 -5.64 6.07 -5.15
CA ASN A 58 -5.01 4.86 -4.63
C ASN A 58 -3.51 5.05 -4.35
N VAL A 59 -2.79 5.77 -5.20
CA VAL A 59 -1.38 6.12 -4.97
C VAL A 59 -1.23 6.96 -3.70
N ARG A 60 -2.06 8.00 -3.52
CA ARG A 60 -2.02 8.87 -2.34
C ARG A 60 -2.35 8.11 -1.06
N ALA A 61 -3.39 7.27 -1.09
CA ALA A 61 -3.77 6.43 0.04
C ALA A 61 -2.65 5.45 0.43
N PHE A 62 -1.99 4.86 -0.57
CA PHE A 62 -0.89 3.93 -0.34
C PHE A 62 0.34 4.61 0.27
N VAL A 63 0.75 5.77 -0.26
CA VAL A 63 1.86 6.56 0.29
C VAL A 63 1.55 7.01 1.72
N GLY A 64 0.33 7.46 2.00
CA GLY A 64 -0.13 7.82 3.34
C GLY A 64 -0.08 6.65 4.32
N ALA A 65 -0.50 5.45 3.89
CA ALA A 65 -0.41 4.24 4.70
C ALA A 65 1.06 3.86 5.01
N ILE A 66 1.97 4.00 4.05
CA ILE A 66 3.41 3.76 4.27
C ILE A 66 3.96 4.75 5.30
N MET A 67 3.66 6.04 5.17
CA MET A 67 4.14 7.05 6.12
C MET A 67 3.65 6.79 7.55
N ARG A 68 2.41 6.33 7.72
CA ARG A 68 1.87 5.92 9.02
C ARG A 68 2.52 4.64 9.56
N ALA A 69 2.93 3.73 8.68
CA ALA A 69 3.64 2.50 9.05
C ALA A 69 5.14 2.74 9.34
N LYS A 70 5.62 3.99 9.34
CA LYS A 70 7.00 4.33 9.67
C LYS A 70 7.34 3.88 11.10
N PRO A 71 8.33 2.99 11.29
CA PRO A 71 8.76 2.59 12.62
C PRO A 71 9.45 3.77 13.32
N SER A 72 9.22 3.92 14.63
CA SER A 72 9.76 5.01 15.46
C SER A 72 11.29 5.12 15.45
N GLY A 73 12.00 4.04 15.10
CA GLY A 73 13.46 4.01 14.95
C GLY A 73 13.99 4.53 13.61
N ALA A 74 13.15 4.80 12.61
CA ALA A 74 13.58 5.24 11.29
C ALA A 74 13.93 6.74 11.29
N LYS A 75 15.23 7.06 11.24
CA LYS A 75 15.77 8.42 11.12
C LYS A 75 15.95 8.81 9.66
N GLY A 76 15.71 10.08 9.32
CA GLY A 76 15.88 10.63 7.97
C GLY A 76 14.66 10.45 7.05
N THR A 77 14.89 10.66 5.74
CA THR A 77 13.87 10.57 4.70
C THR A 77 13.41 9.12 4.53
N TYR A 78 12.16 8.85 4.92
CA TYR A 78 11.60 7.49 4.92
C TYR A 78 11.29 6.96 3.50
N LEU A 79 10.82 7.84 2.61
CA LEU A 79 10.57 7.54 1.21
C LEU A 79 11.67 8.15 0.34
N GLN A 80 12.53 7.31 -0.23
CA GLN A 80 13.63 7.78 -1.08
C GLN A 80 13.21 7.97 -2.54
N ARG A 81 12.46 7.01 -3.08
CA ARG A 81 12.03 6.97 -4.48
C ARG A 81 10.68 6.27 -4.60
N VAL A 82 9.82 6.79 -5.45
CA VAL A 82 8.55 6.17 -5.86
C VAL A 82 8.60 5.96 -7.36
N ALA A 83 8.27 4.76 -7.82
CA ALA A 83 8.18 4.45 -9.24
C ALA A 83 6.92 3.63 -9.50
N ILE A 84 6.18 4.02 -10.53
CA ILE A 84 5.01 3.28 -11.02
C ILE A 84 5.40 2.57 -12.31
N SER A 85 5.04 1.31 -12.42
CA SER A 85 5.29 0.47 -13.60
C SER A 85 4.02 -0.32 -13.89
N SER A 86 3.71 -0.48 -15.17
CA SER A 86 2.79 -1.53 -15.59
C SER A 86 3.50 -2.88 -15.60
N THR A 87 2.74 -3.98 -15.64
CA THR A 87 3.29 -5.36 -15.55
C THR A 87 4.33 -5.68 -16.63
N MET A 88 4.21 -5.06 -17.81
CA MET A 88 5.07 -5.30 -18.97
C MET A 88 5.64 -4.00 -19.58
N GLY A 89 5.58 -2.87 -18.86
CA GLY A 89 5.97 -1.56 -19.38
C GLY A 89 7.14 -0.93 -18.65
N PRO A 90 7.66 0.19 -19.19
CA PRO A 90 8.73 0.94 -18.55
C PRO A 90 8.24 1.61 -17.26
N SER A 91 9.14 1.75 -16.29
CA SER A 91 8.85 2.42 -15.02
C SER A 91 8.93 3.94 -15.15
N LEU A 92 7.96 4.65 -14.59
CA LEU A 92 7.94 6.10 -14.45
C LEU A 92 8.25 6.48 -13.01
N LYS A 93 9.23 7.37 -12.83
CA LYS A 93 9.57 7.91 -11.50
C LYS A 93 8.58 9.01 -11.16
N LEU A 94 7.99 8.92 -9.97
CA LEU A 94 7.14 9.96 -9.43
C LEU A 94 7.92 10.86 -8.48
N ASP A 95 7.55 12.13 -8.46
CA ASP A 95 8.05 13.05 -7.44
C ASP A 95 7.35 12.77 -6.10
N VAL A 96 8.15 12.71 -5.05
CA VAL A 96 7.73 12.37 -3.69
C VAL A 96 7.24 13.61 -2.93
N GLY A 97 7.60 14.81 -3.41
CA GLY A 97 7.19 16.09 -2.83
C GLY A 97 5.68 16.25 -2.66
N PRO A 98 4.89 16.28 -3.76
CA PRO A 98 3.46 16.57 -3.70
C PRO A 98 2.61 15.45 -3.07
N LEU A 99 3.12 14.22 -3.00
CA LEU A 99 2.38 13.06 -2.47
C LEU A 99 2.41 12.96 -0.95
N SER A 100 3.37 13.64 -0.29
CA SER A 100 3.55 13.60 1.16
C SER A 100 2.72 14.63 1.92
N THR A 101 2.28 15.70 1.25
CA THR A 101 1.61 16.86 1.86
C THR A 101 0.12 16.68 2.07
N GLU A 102 -0.59 15.91 1.24
CA GLU A 102 -2.06 15.76 1.35
C GLU A 102 -2.51 14.66 2.32
N ALA A 103 -1.61 13.74 2.73
CA ALA A 103 -1.94 12.68 3.70
C ALA A 103 -2.23 13.22 5.13
N GLY A 104 -2.02 14.52 5.35
CA GLY A 104 -2.27 15.22 6.63
C GLY A 104 -3.66 15.84 6.76
N GLU A 105 -4.49 15.90 5.71
CA GLU A 105 -5.70 16.76 5.72
C GLU A 105 -7.05 16.00 5.80
N ALA A 106 -7.05 14.67 5.86
CA ALA A 106 -8.29 13.87 5.98
C ALA A 106 -8.65 13.51 7.44
N SER A 107 -8.47 14.44 8.38
CA SER A 107 -8.91 14.29 9.77
C SER A 107 -9.35 15.63 10.35
N ALA A 108 -10.50 16.11 9.87
CA ALA A 108 -11.35 17.09 10.53
C ALA A 108 -12.81 16.70 10.29
#